data_AF-A0ABC9QJ43-F1
#
_entry.id   AF-A0ABC9QJ43-F1
#
_cell.length_a   1.000
_cell.length_b   1.000
_cell.length_c   1.000
_cell.angle_alpha   90.00
_cell.angle_beta   90.00
_cell.angle_gamma   90.00
#
_symmetry.space_group_name_H-M   'P 1'
#
loop_
_entity.id
_entity.type
_entity.pdbx_description
1 polymer ?
#
loop_
_entity_poly.entity_id
_entity_poly.type
_entity_poly.pdbx_seq_one_letter_code
_entity_poly.pdbx_strand_id
1 'polypeptide(L)'
;FYHCFCARQSIDQKYNPKLIPNQDDLERVNGILKNINLGHLSVNKDNFEQIIPLIEQKVNKMKQAGLVDESQKIELSCDFIPPNGD
;
A
#
# COMPACT_ATOMS: atom_id res chain seq x y z
N PHE A 1 -24.73 -43.28 1.06
CA PHE A 1 -23.92 -42.21 0.46
C PHE A 1 -23.39 -41.32 1.58
N TYR A 2 -22.08 -41.31 1.83
CA TYR A 2 -21.44 -40.42 2.79
C TYR A 2 -20.69 -39.35 1.99
N HIS A 3 -21.22 -38.12 1.96
CA HIS A 3 -20.50 -36.99 1.41
C HIS A 3 -19.59 -36.45 2.51
N CYS A 4 -18.30 -36.76 2.42
CA CYS A 4 -17.29 -36.03 3.18
C CYS A 4 -17.20 -34.62 2.57
N PHE A 5 -17.87 -33.66 3.20
CA PHE A 5 -17.59 -32.25 2.95
C PHE A 5 -16.31 -31.94 3.71
N CYS A 6 -15.16 -31.95 3.03
CA CYS A 6 -13.98 -31.29 3.56
C CYS A 6 -14.38 -29.83 3.81
N ALA A 7 -14.26 -29.37 5.06
CA ALA A 7 -14.38 -27.96 5.36
C ALA A 7 -13.41 -27.20 4.47
N ARG A 8 -13.88 -26.16 3.75
CA ARG A 8 -12.96 -25.26 3.05
C ARG A 8 -11.97 -24.71 4.07
N GLN A 9 -10.68 -24.62 3.74
CA GLN A 9 -9.67 -23.97 4.59
C GLN A 9 -10.08 -22.56 5.06
N SER A 10 -10.96 -21.88 4.31
CA SER A 10 -11.60 -20.61 4.68
C SER A 10 -12.47 -20.66 5.94
N ILE A 11 -12.76 -21.84 6.50
CA ILE A 11 -13.50 -22.02 7.76
C ILE A 11 -12.52 -22.02 8.96
N ASP A 12 -11.28 -22.45 8.77
CA ASP A 12 -10.26 -22.55 9.83
C ASP A 12 -9.30 -21.34 9.82
N GLN A 13 -8.96 -20.84 8.63
CA GLN A 13 -8.16 -19.62 8.46
C GLN A 13 -9.04 -18.41 8.17
N LYS A 14 -9.02 -17.44 9.08
CA LYS A 14 -9.70 -16.15 8.93
C LYS A 14 -9.11 -15.41 7.72
N TYR A 15 -9.97 -15.08 6.76
CA TYR A 15 -9.63 -14.25 5.59
C TYR A 15 -8.80 -13.03 6.01
N ASN A 16 -7.54 -12.97 5.57
CA ASN A 16 -6.58 -11.91 5.91
C ASN A 16 -6.06 -11.25 4.62
N PRO A 17 -6.81 -10.29 4.06
CA PRO A 17 -6.40 -9.60 2.85
C PRO A 17 -5.10 -8.83 3.09
N LYS A 18 -4.16 -8.90 2.13
CA LYS A 18 -2.89 -8.18 2.20
C LYS A 18 -2.74 -7.26 0.99
N LEU A 19 -2.33 -6.03 1.25
CA LEU A 19 -1.92 -5.11 0.20
C LEU A 19 -0.49 -5.48 -0.20
N ILE A 20 -0.31 -5.99 -1.42
CA ILE A 20 1.00 -6.48 -1.90
C ILE A 20 1.42 -5.59 -3.07
N PRO A 21 2.37 -4.67 -2.87
CA PRO A 21 2.86 -3.83 -3.95
C PRO A 21 3.73 -4.64 -4.90
N ASN A 22 3.58 -4.37 -6.20
CA ASN A 22 4.43 -4.88 -7.26
C ASN A 22 5.68 -4.00 -7.40
N GLN A 23 6.63 -4.43 -8.22
CA GLN A 23 7.87 -3.68 -8.43
C GLN A 23 7.60 -2.27 -8.96
N ASP A 24 6.64 -2.12 -9.87
CA ASP A 24 6.24 -0.83 -10.45
C ASP A 24 5.67 0.11 -9.37
N ASP A 25 4.83 -0.41 -8.47
CA ASP A 25 4.29 0.35 -7.33
C ASP A 25 5.42 0.85 -6.41
N LEU A 26 6.41 -0.01 -6.12
CA LEU A 26 7.57 0.35 -5.32
C LEU A 26 8.41 1.45 -6.00
N GLU A 27 8.61 1.37 -7.30
CA GLU A 27 9.36 2.39 -8.05
C GLU A 27 8.60 3.72 -8.11
N ARG A 28 7.29 3.69 -8.33
CA ARG A 28 6.44 4.89 -8.32
C ARG A 28 6.44 5.57 -6.97
N VAL A 29 6.28 4.82 -5.87
CA VAL A 29 6.34 5.38 -4.51
C VAL A 29 7.73 5.91 -4.19
N ASN A 30 8.81 5.22 -4.57
CA ASN A 30 10.17 5.74 -4.41
C ASN A 30 10.39 7.04 -5.21
N GLY A 31 9.82 7.15 -6.41
CA GLY A 31 9.81 8.39 -7.18
C GLY A 31 9.13 9.53 -6.44
N ILE A 32 7.95 9.28 -5.86
CA ILE A 32 7.21 10.25 -5.07
C ILE A 32 7.99 10.68 -3.83
N LEU A 33 8.59 9.73 -3.11
CA LEU A 33 9.42 10.02 -1.93
C LEU A 33 10.60 10.92 -2.26
N LYS A 34 11.29 10.69 -3.38
CA LYS A 34 12.37 11.57 -3.84
C LYS A 34 11.87 12.99 -4.09
N ASN A 35 10.71 13.16 -4.73
CA ASN A 35 10.11 14.47 -5.01
C ASN A 35 9.73 15.23 -3.72
N ILE A 36 9.26 14.55 -2.68
CA ILE A 36 8.87 15.18 -1.40
C ILE A 36 10.00 15.26 -0.36
N ASN A 37 11.27 15.11 -0.79
CA ASN A 37 12.46 15.12 0.07
C ASN A 37 12.50 14.00 1.14
N LEU A 38 11.84 12.87 0.86
CA LEU A 38 11.87 11.64 1.67
C LEU A 38 12.64 10.50 0.98
N GLY A 39 13.47 10.80 -0.02
CA GLY A 39 14.23 9.78 -0.78
C GLY A 39 15.26 8.99 0.05
N HIS A 40 15.43 9.29 1.33
CA HIS A 40 16.22 8.48 2.26
C HIS A 40 15.45 7.24 2.77
N LEU A 41 14.11 7.24 2.64
CA LEU A 41 13.27 6.10 2.97
C LEU A 41 13.26 5.12 1.79
N SER A 42 13.63 3.86 2.06
CA SER A 42 13.54 2.78 1.08
C SER A 42 12.20 2.06 1.22
N VAL A 43 11.37 2.09 0.17
CA VAL A 43 10.09 1.38 0.14
C VAL A 43 10.33 -0.08 -0.23
N ASN A 44 9.70 -0.99 0.49
CA ASN A 44 9.64 -2.42 0.18
C ASN A 44 8.23 -2.96 0.52
N LYS A 45 7.99 -4.24 0.23
CA LYS A 45 6.68 -4.87 0.45
C LYS A 45 6.23 -4.88 1.90
N ASP A 46 7.16 -4.93 2.85
CA ASP A 46 6.87 -4.96 4.30
C ASP A 46 6.48 -3.59 4.87
N ASN A 47 7.05 -2.51 4.32
CA ASN A 47 6.87 -1.16 4.86
C ASN A 47 5.95 -0.28 4.01
N PHE A 48 5.47 -0.77 2.86
CA PHE A 48 4.64 -0.02 1.94
C PHE A 48 3.40 0.57 2.61
N GLU A 49 2.66 -0.23 3.37
CA GLU A 49 1.46 0.22 4.09
C GLU A 49 1.77 1.33 5.11
N GLN A 50 2.95 1.29 5.74
CA GLN A 50 3.37 2.31 6.71
C GLN A 50 3.84 3.60 6.05
N ILE A 51 4.25 3.54 4.78
CA ILE A 51 4.73 4.71 4.03
C ILE A 51 3.58 5.56 3.49
N ILE A 52 2.42 4.96 3.18
CA ILE A 52 1.21 5.66 2.74
C ILE A 52 0.86 6.86 3.65
N PRO A 53 0.67 6.70 4.98
CA PRO A 53 0.33 7.83 5.86
C PRO A 53 1.47 8.84 6.00
N LEU A 54 2.75 8.42 5.87
CA LEU A 54 3.89 9.33 5.91
C LEU A 54 3.90 10.30 4.72
N ILE A 55 3.55 9.78 3.52
CA ILE A 55 3.41 10.60 2.31
C ILE A 55 2.29 11.62 2.50
N GLU A 56 1.11 11.18 2.97
CA GLU A 56 -0.02 12.08 3.21
C GLU A 56 0.34 13.19 4.20
N GLN A 57 0.97 12.84 5.32
CA GLN A 57 1.39 13.81 6.33
C GLN A 57 2.40 14.82 5.76
N LYS A 58 3.38 14.36 4.97
CA LYS A 58 4.41 15.23 4.38
C LYS A 58 3.79 16.19 3.37
N VAL A 59 2.86 15.73 2.55
CA VAL A 59 2.18 16.52 1.52
C VAL A 59 1.30 17.57 2.16
N ASN A 60 0.57 17.22 3.22
CA ASN A 60 -0.22 18.18 3.99
C ASN A 60 0.69 19.29 4.60
N LYS A 61 1.84 18.92 5.17
CA LYS A 61 2.84 19.90 5.64
C LYS A 61 3.35 20.80 4.53
N MET A 62 3.57 20.27 3.32
CA MET A 62 3.99 21.08 2.17
C MET A 62 2.90 22.05 1.70
N LYS A 63 1.63 21.64 1.72
CA LYS A 63 0.49 22.53 1.45
C LYS A 63 0.38 23.65 2.48
N GLN A 64 0.48 23.33 3.77
CA GLN A 64 0.47 24.32 4.85
C GLN A 64 1.65 25.30 4.76
N ALA A 65 2.80 24.84 4.27
CA ALA A 65 3.97 25.69 4.04
C ALA A 65 3.89 26.52 2.74
N GLY A 66 2.82 26.41 1.95
CA GLY A 66 2.66 27.12 0.67
C GLY A 66 3.62 26.64 -0.43
N LEU A 67 4.24 25.46 -0.27
CA LEU A 67 5.18 24.89 -1.24
C LEU A 67 4.47 24.19 -2.41
N VAL A 68 3.20 23.84 -2.22
CA VAL A 68 2.39 23.07 -3.17
C VAL A 68 0.96 23.62 -3.14
N ASP A 69 0.32 23.72 -4.31
CA ASP A 69 -1.07 24.15 -4.41
C ASP A 69 -2.02 23.20 -3.66
N GLU A 70 -3.04 23.75 -3.02
CA GLU A 70 -4.01 22.95 -2.24
C GLU A 70 -4.73 21.92 -3.13
N SER A 71 -4.94 22.27 -4.40
CA SER A 71 -5.58 21.42 -5.41
C SER A 71 -4.70 20.27 -5.88
N GLN A 72 -3.40 20.27 -5.56
CA GLN A 72 -2.49 19.24 -6.01
C GLN A 72 -2.77 17.93 -5.29
N LYS A 73 -2.91 16.86 -6.08
CA LYS A 73 -3.20 15.50 -5.62
C LYS A 73 -2.07 14.57 -6.01
N ILE A 74 -1.78 13.62 -5.14
CA ILE A 74 -0.89 12.50 -5.45
C ILE A 74 -1.79 11.29 -5.59
N GLU A 75 -1.73 10.65 -6.76
CA GLU A 75 -2.45 9.43 -7.02
C GLU A 75 -1.51 8.24 -6.79
N LEU A 76 -1.94 7.36 -5.88
CA LEU A 76 -1.33 6.07 -5.61
C LEU A 76 -2.33 4.99 -6.00
N SER A 77 -1.93 4.12 -6.91
CA SER A 77 -2.63 2.89 -7.24
C SER A 77 -1.77 1.73 -6.78
N CYS A 78 -2.37 0.70 -6.20
CA CYS A 78 -1.68 -0.54 -5.86
C CYS A 78 -2.65 -1.69 -6.10
N ASP A 79 -2.15 -2.79 -6.64
CA ASP A 79 -2.96 -3.99 -6.82
C ASP A 79 -3.32 -4.58 -5.45
N PHE A 80 -4.62 -4.87 -5.28
CA PHE A 80 -5.12 -5.60 -4.14
C PHE A 80 -5.27 -7.06 -4.55
N ILE A 81 -4.33 -7.90 -4.11
CA ILE A 81 -4.39 -9.33 -4.38
C ILE A 81 -5.24 -9.99 -3.28
N PRO A 82 -6.46 -10.48 -3.59
CA PRO A 82 -7.22 -11.24 -2.61
C PRO A 82 -6.43 -12.51 -2.24
N PRO A 83 -6.39 -12.90 -0.96
CA PRO A 83 -5.70 -14.12 -0.57
C PRO A 83 -6.45 -15.29 -1.20
N ASN A 84 -5.82 -15.96 -2.17
CA ASN A 84 -6.20 -17.32 -2.48
C ASN A 84 -5.65 -18.18 -1.33
N GLY A 85 -6.55 -18.93 -0.69
CA GLY A 85 -6.22 -19.78 0.45
C GLY A 85 -5.01 -20.66 0.16
N ASP A 86 -4.17 -20.82 1.19
CA ASP A 86 -3.38 -22.05 1.37
C ASP A 86 -4.36 -23.22 1.54
#